data_AF-A0A9W9BJ53-F1
#
_entry.id   AF-A0A9W9BJ53-F1
#
_cell.length_a   1.000
_cell.length_b   1.000
_cell.length_c   1.000
_cell.angle_alpha   90.00
_cell.angle_beta   90.00
_cell.angle_gamma   90.00
#
_symmetry.space_group_name_H-M   'P 1'
#
loop_
_entity.id
_entity.type
_entity.pdbx_description
1 polymer ?
#
loop_
_entity_poly.entity_id
_entity_poly.type
_entity_poly.pdbx_seq_one_letter_code
_entity_poly.pdbx_strand_id
1 'polypeptide(L)'
;MAGTRLTDMDIQIASSSFIATGLLYEYTHSHLERKLPKWDCFPQTLRNRMCIEIACIPVRIGLIYFSLPSVLLAFTPSSNWTADDTQRSLIACSLMTGAYLFDLMIYREDFFGILHHCMGPALLVWTRLCFSSFTPADALVSRSLMMFIFFGAATGGVFASAGVFLLRVGKRYLERGTLYKYFAICVAGLTVTTVLSCYLNVLYFLHTWDAAYVYFGLAAPLPIIWETFECYLQWRWLLRFYSIEAKLCRGDRRPKDFSDESESTSDEAVIEYKIPSAFPRGTVFMLQVLVWQWVVLLLWLYFKFAKELYLRQSFLPIRFASRMEEMVQNTTNW
;
A
#
# COMPACT_ATOMS: atom_id res chain seq x y z
N MET A 1 -19.80 21.42 -18.90
CA MET A 1 -19.81 22.15 -17.60
C MET A 1 -19.91 21.26 -16.35
N ALA A 2 -20.19 19.95 -16.45
CA ALA A 2 -20.21 19.05 -15.29
C ALA A 2 -18.81 18.55 -14.85
N GLY A 3 -17.81 18.55 -15.74
CA GLY A 3 -16.47 18.02 -15.46
C GLY A 3 -15.60 18.86 -14.52
N THR A 4 -15.79 20.18 -14.44
CA THR A 4 -14.97 21.07 -13.60
C THR A 4 -15.35 21.01 -12.12
N ARG A 5 -16.64 20.88 -11.79
CA ARG A 5 -17.09 20.84 -10.38
C ARG A 5 -16.59 19.63 -9.60
N LEU A 6 -16.37 18.50 -10.27
CA LEU A 6 -15.91 17.27 -9.63
C LEU A 6 -14.40 17.27 -9.40
N THR A 7 -13.60 17.92 -10.26
CA THR A 7 -12.17 18.14 -10.01
C THR A 7 -11.94 19.13 -8.88
N ASP A 8 -12.82 20.12 -8.73
CA ASP A 8 -12.75 21.12 -7.66
C ASP A 8 -12.94 20.48 -6.27
N MET A 9 -13.82 19.48 -6.16
CA MET A 9 -14.06 18.75 -4.90
C MET A 9 -12.84 17.93 -4.47
N ASP A 10 -12.18 17.22 -5.38
CA ASP A 10 -10.97 16.45 -5.05
C ASP A 10 -9.83 17.35 -4.58
N ILE A 11 -9.63 18.47 -5.28
CA ILE A 11 -8.62 19.47 -4.90
C ILE A 11 -8.94 20.03 -3.51
N GLN A 12 -10.20 20.34 -3.23
CA GLN A 12 -10.62 20.79 -1.91
C GLN A 12 -10.34 19.74 -0.83
N ILE A 13 -10.72 18.47 -1.05
CA ILE A 13 -10.48 17.39 -0.09
C ILE A 13 -8.97 17.16 0.12
N ALA A 14 -8.19 17.13 -0.96
CA ALA A 14 -6.74 16.98 -0.87
C ALA A 14 -6.11 18.17 -0.13
N SER A 15 -6.53 19.40 -0.42
CA SER A 15 -6.05 20.60 0.27
C SER A 15 -6.43 20.59 1.74
N SER A 16 -7.68 20.25 2.08
CA SER A 16 -8.13 20.12 3.46
C SER A 16 -7.38 19.02 4.21
N SER A 17 -7.13 17.87 3.57
CA SER A 17 -6.35 16.79 4.14
C SER A 17 -4.89 17.20 4.39
N PHE A 18 -4.26 17.92 3.45
CA PHE A 18 -2.93 18.49 3.60
C PHE A 18 -2.85 19.45 4.79
N ILE A 19 -3.79 20.41 4.87
CA ILE A 19 -3.83 21.41 5.95
C ILE A 19 -4.09 20.74 7.29
N ALA A 20 -5.09 19.84 7.37
CA ALA A 20 -5.42 19.14 8.60
C ALA A 20 -4.26 18.27 9.09
N THR A 21 -3.57 17.56 8.18
CA THR A 21 -2.38 16.77 8.50
C THR A 21 -1.27 17.68 9.04
N GLY A 22 -1.06 18.85 8.45
CA GLY A 22 -0.07 19.81 8.93
C GLY A 22 -0.39 20.37 10.32
N LEU A 23 -1.64 20.76 10.58
CA LEU A 23 -2.07 21.21 11.91
C LEU A 23 -1.90 20.11 12.97
N LEU A 24 -2.27 18.87 12.63
CA LEU A 24 -2.09 17.72 13.51
C LEU A 24 -0.62 17.38 13.73
N TYR A 25 0.22 17.55 12.72
CA TYR A 25 1.67 17.37 12.84
C TYR A 25 2.27 18.35 13.85
N GLU A 26 1.96 19.64 13.72
CA GLU A 26 2.44 20.68 14.66
C GLU A 26 1.93 20.45 16.09
N TYR A 27 0.65 20.09 16.22
CA TYR A 27 0.06 19.73 17.50
C TYR A 27 0.76 18.52 18.11
N THR A 28 0.99 17.47 17.32
CA THR A 28 1.64 16.24 17.78
C THR A 28 3.08 16.51 18.20
N HIS A 29 3.82 17.29 17.41
CA HIS A 29 5.19 17.68 17.74
C HIS A 29 5.24 18.39 19.10
N SER A 30 4.43 19.44 19.26
CA SER A 30 4.29 20.18 20.52
C SER A 30 3.85 19.30 21.68
N HIS A 31 2.94 18.36 21.45
CA HIS A 31 2.44 17.47 22.49
C HIS A 31 3.53 16.49 22.97
N LEU A 32 4.24 15.85 22.03
CA LEU A 32 5.30 14.90 22.36
C LEU A 32 6.48 15.58 23.04
N GLU A 33 6.89 16.76 22.59
CA GLU A 33 7.94 17.55 23.24
C GLU A 33 7.61 17.89 24.70
N ARG A 34 6.35 18.23 24.98
CA ARG A 34 5.92 18.54 26.36
C ARG A 34 5.68 17.32 27.24
N LYS A 35 5.23 16.20 26.66
CA LYS A 35 4.71 15.05 27.43
C LYS A 35 5.61 13.84 27.45
N LEU A 36 6.51 13.68 26.48
CA LEU A 36 7.37 12.52 26.37
C LEU A 36 8.79 12.85 26.88
N PRO A 37 9.23 12.30 28.03
CA PRO A 37 10.54 12.62 28.59
C PRO A 37 11.67 12.26 27.64
N LYS A 38 12.67 13.12 27.48
CA LYS A 38 13.83 12.91 26.58
C LYS A 38 13.46 12.75 25.10
N TRP A 39 12.34 13.34 24.66
CA TRP A 39 11.98 13.40 23.24
C TRP A 39 13.11 14.01 22.39
N ASP A 40 13.77 15.05 22.90
CA ASP A 40 14.89 15.72 22.22
C ASP A 40 16.14 14.86 22.02
N CYS A 41 16.23 13.71 22.70
CA CYS A 41 17.33 12.76 22.52
C CYS A 41 17.11 11.81 21.32
N PHE A 42 16.05 11.99 20.53
CA PHE A 42 15.84 11.27 19.27
C PHE A 42 16.27 12.14 18.09
N PRO A 43 16.87 11.57 17.02
CA PRO A 43 17.20 12.30 15.81
C PRO A 43 15.98 13.04 15.25
N GLN A 44 16.17 14.27 14.75
CA GLN A 44 15.09 15.09 14.19
C GLN A 44 14.29 14.33 13.11
N THR A 45 14.99 13.56 12.27
CA THR A 45 14.37 12.76 11.19
C THR A 45 13.43 11.71 11.73
N LEU A 46 13.79 11.04 12.83
CA LEU A 46 12.90 10.09 13.51
C LEU A 46 11.71 10.80 14.18
N ARG A 47 11.95 11.93 14.85
CA ARG A 47 10.89 12.70 15.51
C ARG A 47 9.84 13.16 14.52
N ASN A 48 10.27 13.81 13.45
CA ASN A 48 9.39 14.28 12.38
C ASN A 48 8.59 13.12 11.80
N ARG A 49 9.25 11.99 11.51
CA ARG A 49 8.58 10.77 11.02
C ARG A 49 7.51 10.27 11.98
N MET A 50 7.77 10.19 13.28
CA MET A 50 6.75 9.71 14.22
C MET A 50 5.59 10.69 14.36
N CYS A 51 5.87 12.01 14.35
CA CYS A 51 4.82 13.03 14.39
C CYS A 51 3.90 12.94 13.17
N ILE A 52 4.44 12.78 11.96
CA ILE A 52 3.62 12.66 10.75
C ILE A 52 2.80 11.37 10.74
N GLU A 53 3.38 10.25 11.17
CA GLU A 53 2.68 8.96 11.24
C GLU A 53 1.48 9.01 12.21
N ILE A 54 1.60 9.75 13.31
CA ILE A 54 0.49 10.01 14.25
C ILE A 54 -0.52 10.99 13.66
N ALA A 55 -0.05 12.07 13.03
CA ALA A 55 -0.91 13.06 12.39
C ALA A 55 -1.77 12.46 11.25
N CYS A 56 -1.28 11.41 10.60
CA CYS A 56 -1.99 10.67 9.57
C CYS A 56 -3.05 9.69 10.09
N ILE A 57 -3.20 9.48 11.41
CA ILE A 57 -4.19 8.53 11.97
C ILE A 57 -5.63 8.86 11.51
N PRO A 58 -6.13 10.11 11.60
CA PRO A 58 -7.48 10.43 11.13
C PRO A 58 -7.67 10.18 9.64
N VAL A 59 -6.63 10.42 8.83
CA VAL A 59 -6.64 10.12 7.40
C VAL A 59 -6.81 8.62 7.19
N ARG A 60 -6.04 7.78 7.90
CA ARG A 60 -6.18 6.31 7.83
C ARG A 60 -7.56 5.81 8.23
N ILE A 61 -8.18 6.41 9.25
CA ILE A 61 -9.58 6.11 9.61
C ILE A 61 -10.52 6.45 8.46
N GLY A 62 -10.35 7.63 7.84
CA GLY A 62 -11.10 8.02 6.65
C GLY A 62 -10.89 7.04 5.50
N LEU A 63 -9.66 6.62 5.22
CA LEU A 63 -9.35 5.63 4.19
C LEU A 63 -10.09 4.32 4.45
N ILE A 64 -10.07 3.79 5.68
CA ILE A 64 -10.83 2.59 6.06
C ILE A 64 -12.32 2.79 5.77
N TYR A 65 -12.89 3.90 6.23
CA TYR A 65 -14.32 4.19 6.07
C TYR A 65 -14.75 4.25 4.59
N PHE A 66 -14.00 4.96 3.75
CA PHE A 66 -14.36 5.16 2.36
C PHE A 66 -14.03 3.97 1.45
N SER A 67 -13.01 3.17 1.79
CA SER A 67 -12.59 2.02 0.96
C SER A 67 -13.26 0.70 1.35
N LEU A 68 -13.70 0.52 2.60
CA LEU A 68 -14.30 -0.73 3.08
C LEU A 68 -15.48 -1.23 2.22
N PRO A 69 -16.46 -0.39 1.81
CA PRO A 69 -17.55 -0.85 0.97
C PRO A 69 -17.08 -1.47 -0.34
N SER A 70 -16.09 -0.86 -0.99
CA SER A 70 -15.50 -1.36 -2.24
C SER A 70 -14.79 -2.69 -2.06
N VAL A 71 -14.15 -2.91 -0.91
CA VAL A 71 -13.51 -4.19 -0.56
C VAL A 71 -14.55 -5.28 -0.33
N LEU A 72 -15.64 -4.99 0.38
CA LEU A 72 -16.71 -5.95 0.62
C LEU A 72 -17.44 -6.35 -0.67
N LEU A 73 -17.51 -5.44 -1.64
CA LEU A 73 -18.18 -5.65 -2.93
C LEU A 73 -17.22 -6.05 -4.06
N ALA A 74 -15.95 -6.32 -3.75
CA ALA A 74 -14.89 -6.55 -4.74
C ALA A 74 -15.26 -7.61 -5.80
N PHE A 75 -15.83 -8.74 -5.39
CA PHE A 75 -16.18 -9.87 -6.28
C PHE A 75 -17.66 -9.92 -6.66
N THR A 76 -18.39 -8.82 -6.48
CA THR A 76 -19.78 -8.71 -6.95
C THR A 76 -19.82 -8.27 -8.42
N PRO A 77 -20.92 -8.53 -9.16
CA PRO A 77 -21.07 -8.02 -10.52
C PRO A 77 -20.80 -6.51 -10.61
N SER A 78 -20.19 -6.06 -11.71
CA SER A 78 -19.93 -4.63 -11.93
C SER A 78 -21.22 -3.81 -12.05
N SER A 79 -22.34 -4.44 -12.44
CA SER A 79 -23.67 -3.82 -12.46
C SER A 79 -24.14 -3.29 -11.10
N ASN A 80 -23.57 -3.80 -10.00
CA ASN A 80 -23.89 -3.33 -8.65
C ASN A 80 -23.08 -2.07 -8.26
N TRP A 81 -22.13 -1.65 -9.11
CA TRP A 81 -21.32 -0.47 -8.88
C TRP A 81 -22.08 0.80 -9.23
N THR A 82 -22.05 1.76 -8.32
CA THR A 82 -22.80 3.02 -8.44
C THR A 82 -21.86 4.22 -8.50
N ALA A 83 -22.41 5.38 -8.87
CA ALA A 83 -21.66 6.64 -8.84
C ALA A 83 -21.19 7.01 -7.42
N ASP A 84 -21.93 6.60 -6.38
CA ASP A 84 -21.54 6.80 -4.98
C ASP A 84 -20.29 5.98 -4.63
N ASP A 85 -20.16 4.75 -5.14
CA ASP A 85 -18.96 3.92 -4.95
C ASP A 85 -17.72 4.56 -5.61
N THR A 86 -17.89 5.09 -6.83
CA THR A 86 -16.84 5.88 -7.50
C THR A 86 -16.47 7.12 -6.67
N GLN A 87 -17.46 7.85 -6.16
CA GLN A 87 -17.23 9.06 -5.37
C GLN A 87 -16.48 8.75 -4.06
N ARG A 88 -16.87 7.72 -3.31
CA ARG A 88 -16.15 7.28 -2.10
C ARG A 88 -14.69 6.94 -2.40
N SER A 89 -14.46 6.27 -3.52
CA SER A 89 -13.12 5.89 -3.96
C SER A 89 -12.25 7.11 -4.28
N LEU A 90 -12.83 8.12 -4.95
CA LEU A 90 -12.18 9.41 -5.20
C LEU A 90 -11.89 10.19 -3.92
N ILE A 91 -12.80 10.19 -2.95
CA ILE A 91 -12.59 10.81 -1.64
C ILE A 91 -11.41 10.14 -0.93
N ALA A 92 -11.34 8.81 -0.91
CA ALA A 92 -10.22 8.07 -0.31
C ALA A 92 -8.88 8.45 -0.98
N CYS A 93 -8.83 8.46 -2.31
CA CYS A 93 -7.62 8.87 -3.06
C CYS A 93 -7.23 10.32 -2.77
N SER A 94 -8.19 11.23 -2.68
CA SER A 94 -7.95 12.66 -2.41
C SER A 94 -7.44 12.87 -0.98
N LEU A 95 -8.03 12.19 0.01
CA LEU A 95 -7.57 12.21 1.40
C LEU A 95 -6.13 11.72 1.51
N MET A 96 -5.82 10.56 0.91
CA MET A 96 -4.46 10.00 0.89
C MET A 96 -3.47 10.95 0.20
N THR A 97 -3.87 11.54 -0.93
CA THR A 97 -3.03 12.48 -1.69
C THR A 97 -2.62 13.67 -0.84
N GLY A 98 -3.56 14.35 -0.20
CA GLY A 98 -3.26 15.52 0.63
C GLY A 98 -2.31 15.20 1.78
N ALA A 99 -2.54 14.10 2.47
CA ALA A 99 -1.70 13.67 3.59
C ALA A 99 -0.28 13.28 3.13
N TYR A 100 -0.17 12.54 2.03
CA TYR A 100 1.12 12.11 1.49
C TYR A 100 1.91 13.26 0.89
N LEU A 101 1.26 14.27 0.30
CA LEU A 101 1.94 15.49 -0.13
C LEU A 101 2.57 16.24 1.04
N PHE A 102 1.86 16.36 2.17
CA PHE A 102 2.42 16.98 3.37
C PHE A 102 3.60 16.16 3.91
N ASP A 103 3.45 14.84 3.98
CA ASP A 103 4.49 13.92 4.41
C ASP A 103 5.75 14.01 3.53
N LEU A 104 5.60 14.15 2.21
CA LEU A 104 6.71 14.33 1.28
C LEU A 104 7.46 15.66 1.47
N MET A 105 6.84 16.67 2.10
CA MET A 105 7.53 17.91 2.48
C MET A 105 8.40 17.74 3.72
N ILE A 106 8.16 16.69 4.50
CA ILE A 106 9.00 16.31 5.62
C ILE A 106 10.12 15.42 5.09
N TYR A 107 11.37 15.81 5.32
CA TYR A 107 12.53 15.08 4.81
C TYR A 107 12.48 13.57 5.13
N ARG A 108 12.59 12.75 4.07
CA ARG A 108 12.71 11.29 4.14
C ARG A 108 14.04 10.85 3.55
N GLU A 109 14.81 10.07 4.31
CA GLU A 109 16.09 9.49 3.85
C GLU A 109 15.90 8.26 2.94
N ASP A 110 14.72 7.63 2.97
CA ASP A 110 14.46 6.35 2.30
C ASP A 110 13.82 6.56 0.92
N PHE A 111 14.59 6.30 -0.15
CA PHE A 111 14.13 6.37 -1.54
C PHE A 111 12.88 5.52 -1.82
N PHE A 112 12.82 4.28 -1.29
CA PHE A 112 11.62 3.45 -1.45
C PHE A 112 10.44 4.03 -0.68
N GLY A 113 10.71 4.65 0.47
CA GLY A 113 9.73 5.41 1.22
C GLY A 113 9.16 6.60 0.44
N ILE A 114 10.02 7.35 -0.26
CA ILE A 114 9.59 8.46 -1.13
C ILE A 114 8.70 7.93 -2.25
N LEU A 115 9.15 6.89 -2.98
CA LEU A 115 8.36 6.28 -4.05
C LEU A 115 6.97 5.81 -3.56
N HIS A 116 6.91 5.13 -2.42
CA HIS A 116 5.65 4.68 -1.82
C HIS A 116 4.70 5.85 -1.45
N HIS A 117 5.22 7.01 -1.05
CA HIS A 117 4.35 8.16 -0.72
C HIS A 117 4.02 9.00 -1.96
N CYS A 118 4.83 8.96 -3.02
CA CYS A 118 4.45 9.48 -4.35
C CYS A 118 3.26 8.71 -4.95
N MET A 119 2.97 7.49 -4.46
CA MET A 119 1.82 6.71 -4.91
C MET A 119 0.51 7.44 -4.64
N GLY A 120 0.37 8.20 -3.55
CA GLY A 120 -0.88 8.90 -3.22
C GLY A 120 -1.35 9.81 -4.36
N PRO A 121 -0.56 10.84 -4.72
CA PRO A 121 -0.85 11.71 -5.85
C PRO A 121 -0.99 10.96 -7.19
N ALA A 122 -0.10 9.99 -7.45
CA ALA A 122 -0.14 9.22 -8.70
C ALA A 122 -1.44 8.41 -8.83
N LEU A 123 -1.91 7.82 -7.73
CA LEU A 123 -3.16 7.07 -7.68
C LEU A 123 -4.35 7.98 -7.93
N LEU A 124 -4.40 9.20 -7.37
CA LEU A 124 -5.48 10.15 -7.65
C LEU A 124 -5.53 10.52 -9.14
N VAL A 125 -4.36 10.83 -9.73
CA VAL A 125 -4.26 11.13 -11.17
C VAL A 125 -4.71 9.94 -12.01
N TRP A 126 -4.20 8.74 -11.72
CA TRP A 126 -4.57 7.50 -12.41
C TRP A 126 -6.08 7.24 -12.33
N THR A 127 -6.64 7.38 -11.13
CA THR A 127 -8.07 7.21 -10.84
C THR A 127 -8.91 8.17 -11.67
N ARG A 128 -8.50 9.44 -11.77
CA ARG A 128 -9.19 10.44 -12.60
C ARG A 128 -9.04 10.23 -14.10
N LEU A 129 -7.89 9.70 -14.56
CA LEU A 129 -7.71 9.30 -15.95
C LEU A 129 -8.61 8.11 -16.31
N CYS A 130 -8.91 7.22 -15.36
CA CYS A 130 -9.79 6.09 -15.58
C CYS A 130 -11.29 6.45 -15.44
N PHE A 131 -11.68 7.29 -14.48
CA PHE A 131 -13.09 7.51 -14.12
C PHE A 131 -13.80 8.62 -14.89
N SER A 132 -13.59 8.72 -16.20
CA SER A 132 -14.16 9.81 -17.01
C SER A 132 -15.70 9.82 -17.08
N SER A 133 -16.39 8.79 -16.55
CA SER A 133 -17.80 8.57 -16.88
C SER A 133 -18.73 8.10 -15.74
N PHE A 134 -18.24 7.82 -14.51
CA PHE A 134 -19.08 7.36 -13.39
C PHE A 134 -19.94 6.14 -13.77
N THR A 135 -19.31 5.16 -14.42
CA THR A 135 -20.00 3.98 -14.98
C THR A 135 -19.64 2.70 -14.22
N PRO A 136 -20.40 1.61 -14.41
CA PRO A 136 -20.02 0.28 -13.94
C PRO A 136 -18.61 -0.18 -14.35
N ALA A 137 -18.03 0.37 -15.42
CA ALA A 137 -16.66 0.05 -15.83
C ALA A 137 -15.62 0.56 -14.82
N ASP A 138 -15.93 1.61 -14.05
CA ASP A 138 -15.05 2.17 -13.01
C ASP A 138 -14.77 1.15 -11.91
N ALA A 139 -15.70 0.22 -11.69
CA ALA A 139 -15.56 -0.89 -10.75
C ALA A 139 -14.27 -1.68 -10.98
N LEU A 140 -13.85 -1.85 -12.26
CA LEU A 140 -12.68 -2.64 -12.67
C LEU A 140 -11.37 -2.09 -12.10
N VAL A 141 -11.27 -0.77 -11.98
CA VAL A 141 -10.06 -0.11 -11.46
C VAL A 141 -10.21 0.17 -9.98
N SER A 142 -11.41 0.61 -9.58
CA SER A 142 -11.67 1.10 -8.24
C SER A 142 -11.57 0.01 -7.19
N ARG A 143 -12.08 -1.19 -7.45
CA ARG A 143 -12.11 -2.27 -6.45
C ARG A 143 -10.70 -2.75 -6.09
N SER A 144 -9.84 -2.93 -7.10
CA SER A 144 -8.42 -3.27 -6.89
C SER A 144 -7.71 -2.18 -6.09
N LEU A 145 -7.88 -0.92 -6.53
CA LEU A 145 -7.27 0.21 -5.87
C LEU A 145 -7.73 0.37 -4.41
N MET A 146 -9.02 0.21 -4.13
CA MET A 146 -9.56 0.29 -2.78
C MET A 146 -9.08 -0.85 -1.89
N MET A 147 -8.87 -2.06 -2.45
CA MET A 147 -8.22 -3.15 -1.71
C MET A 147 -6.77 -2.80 -1.32
N PHE A 148 -6.01 -2.19 -2.24
CA PHE A 148 -4.69 -1.67 -1.91
C PHE A 148 -4.73 -0.58 -0.83
N ILE A 149 -5.60 0.42 -0.96
CA ILE A 149 -5.72 1.51 0.03
C ILE A 149 -6.13 0.96 1.39
N PHE A 150 -7.12 0.07 1.44
CA PHE A 150 -7.64 -0.49 2.68
C PHE A 150 -6.60 -1.34 3.41
N PHE A 151 -6.01 -2.33 2.73
CA PHE A 151 -5.10 -3.28 3.35
C PHE A 151 -3.67 -2.75 3.47
N GLY A 152 -3.18 -2.04 2.46
CA GLY A 152 -1.81 -1.51 2.41
C GLY A 152 -1.70 -0.19 3.17
N ALA A 153 -2.25 0.88 2.59
CA ALA A 153 -2.03 2.25 3.08
C ALA A 153 -2.71 2.53 4.43
N ALA A 154 -3.90 1.98 4.66
CA ALA A 154 -4.67 2.24 5.86
C ALA A 154 -4.35 1.23 6.99
N THR A 155 -4.88 0.01 6.91
CA THR A 155 -4.75 -0.97 8.00
C THR A 155 -3.31 -1.48 8.17
N GLY A 156 -2.65 -1.87 7.08
CA GLY A 156 -1.24 -2.27 7.08
C GLY A 156 -0.33 -1.14 7.54
N GLY A 157 -0.59 0.09 7.05
CA GLY A 157 0.07 1.31 7.50
C GLY A 157 -0.01 1.50 9.01
N VAL A 158 -1.19 1.33 9.63
CA VAL A 158 -1.35 1.42 11.10
C VAL A 158 -0.42 0.45 11.82
N PHE A 159 -0.43 -0.83 11.45
CA PHE A 159 0.41 -1.84 12.12
C PHE A 159 1.90 -1.62 11.88
N ALA A 160 2.29 -1.23 10.67
CA ALA A 160 3.68 -0.92 10.34
C ALA A 160 4.18 0.28 11.16
N SER A 161 3.44 1.39 11.18
CA SER A 161 3.83 2.60 11.91
C SER A 161 3.85 2.38 13.41
N ALA A 162 2.85 1.68 13.96
CA ALA A 162 2.84 1.31 15.38
C ALA A 162 4.04 0.43 15.73
N GLY A 163 4.36 -0.57 14.90
CA GLY A 163 5.53 -1.42 15.07
C GLY A 163 6.85 -0.62 15.02
N VAL A 164 7.00 0.30 14.06
CA VAL A 164 8.17 1.20 14.00
C VAL A 164 8.23 2.09 15.25
N PHE A 165 7.12 2.67 15.68
CA PHE A 165 7.07 3.52 16.88
C PHE A 165 7.50 2.74 18.13
N LEU A 166 6.98 1.53 18.33
CA LEU A 166 7.38 0.65 19.43
C LEU A 166 8.88 0.37 19.40
N LEU A 167 9.43 0.02 18.23
CA LEU A 167 10.85 -0.32 18.09
C LEU A 167 11.79 0.89 18.23
N ARG A 168 11.34 2.07 17.85
CA ARG A 168 12.19 3.27 17.80
C ARG A 168 12.09 4.12 19.05
N VAL A 169 10.87 4.34 19.51
CA VAL A 169 10.54 5.19 20.66
C VAL A 169 10.20 4.32 21.85
N GLY A 170 9.22 3.43 21.70
CA GLY A 170 8.70 2.59 22.78
C GLY A 170 9.77 1.76 23.50
N LYS A 171 10.81 1.30 22.79
CA LYS A 171 11.93 0.54 23.36
C LYS A 171 12.67 1.24 24.51
N ARG A 172 12.61 2.58 24.60
CA ARG A 172 13.23 3.36 25.69
C ARG A 172 12.36 3.42 26.94
N TYR A 173 11.06 3.15 26.82
CA TYR A 173 10.06 3.36 27.89
C TYR A 173 9.35 2.07 28.32
N LEU A 174 9.36 1.04 27.49
CA LEU A 174 8.65 -0.22 27.74
C LEU A 174 9.63 -1.31 28.19
N GLU A 175 9.20 -2.10 29.17
CA GLU A 175 9.86 -3.36 29.51
C GLU A 175 9.88 -4.31 28.31
N ARG A 176 10.95 -5.11 28.19
CA ARG A 176 11.18 -6.00 27.04
C ARG A 176 10.00 -6.92 26.75
N GLY A 177 9.37 -7.50 27.77
CA GLY A 177 8.20 -8.37 27.62
C GLY A 177 6.96 -7.64 27.10
N THR A 178 6.71 -6.43 27.58
CA THR A 178 5.58 -5.60 27.14
C THR A 178 5.80 -5.08 25.73
N LEU A 179 7.01 -4.60 25.42
CA LEU A 179 7.42 -4.23 24.07
C LEU A 179 7.21 -5.38 23.09
N TYR A 180 7.65 -6.58 23.48
CA TYR A 180 7.49 -7.79 22.67
C TYR A 180 6.02 -8.10 22.38
N LYS A 181 5.15 -8.09 23.40
CA LYS A 181 3.71 -8.36 23.23
C LYS A 181 3.05 -7.39 22.24
N TYR A 182 3.30 -6.09 22.39
CA TYR A 182 2.73 -5.09 21.48
C TYR A 182 3.32 -5.20 20.08
N PHE A 183 4.61 -5.48 19.96
CA PHE A 183 5.24 -5.66 18.65
C PHE A 183 4.70 -6.92 17.95
N ALA A 184 4.51 -8.02 18.67
CA ALA A 184 3.92 -9.25 18.13
C ALA A 184 2.49 -9.03 17.61
N ILE A 185 1.67 -8.22 18.30
CA ILE A 185 0.34 -7.83 17.81
C ILE A 185 0.47 -7.06 16.48
N CYS A 186 1.42 -6.12 16.38
CA CYS A 186 1.66 -5.39 15.14
C CYS A 186 2.10 -6.31 14.01
N VAL A 187 2.99 -7.27 14.27
CA VAL A 187 3.44 -8.27 13.28
C VAL A 187 2.27 -9.14 12.82
N ALA A 188 1.41 -9.61 13.74
CA ALA A 188 0.24 -10.41 13.41
C ALA A 188 -0.76 -9.63 12.54
N GLY A 189 -1.07 -8.39 12.91
CA GLY A 189 -1.93 -7.51 12.12
C GLY A 189 -1.36 -7.26 10.72
N LEU A 190 -0.07 -6.91 10.63
CA LEU A 190 0.62 -6.69 9.36
C LEU A 190 0.66 -7.95 8.49
N THR A 191 0.76 -9.14 9.10
CA THR A 191 0.69 -10.43 8.38
C THR A 191 -0.64 -10.59 7.70
N VAL A 192 -1.74 -10.42 8.43
CA VAL A 192 -3.10 -10.56 7.90
C VAL A 192 -3.34 -9.56 6.77
N THR A 193 -3.01 -8.29 6.98
CA THR A 193 -3.26 -7.25 5.97
C THR A 193 -2.39 -7.44 4.73
N THR A 194 -1.12 -7.82 4.87
CA THR A 194 -0.22 -8.08 3.73
C THR A 194 -0.71 -9.25 2.90
N VAL A 195 -1.04 -10.39 3.54
CA VAL A 195 -1.53 -11.58 2.84
C VAL A 195 -2.82 -11.26 2.10
N LEU A 196 -3.78 -10.62 2.76
CA LEU A 196 -5.06 -10.25 2.13
C LEU A 196 -4.86 -9.26 0.98
N SER A 197 -4.04 -8.21 1.17
CA SER A 197 -3.75 -7.23 0.11
C SER A 197 -3.16 -7.92 -1.12
N CYS A 198 -2.11 -8.72 -0.92
CA CYS A 198 -1.36 -9.31 -2.03
C CYS A 198 -2.19 -10.35 -2.79
N TYR A 199 -3.00 -11.15 -2.10
CA TYR A 199 -3.81 -12.19 -2.73
C TYR A 199 -5.08 -11.64 -3.35
N LEU A 200 -5.83 -10.80 -2.64
CA LEU A 200 -7.12 -10.32 -3.15
C LEU A 200 -6.94 -9.48 -4.43
N ASN A 201 -5.89 -8.65 -4.50
CA ASN A 201 -5.59 -7.87 -5.71
C ASN A 201 -5.28 -8.77 -6.92
N VAL A 202 -4.41 -9.77 -6.76
CA VAL A 202 -4.07 -10.68 -7.86
C VAL A 202 -5.27 -11.55 -8.26
N LEU A 203 -6.02 -12.08 -7.28
CA LEU A 203 -7.24 -12.84 -7.55
C LEU A 203 -8.30 -11.99 -8.25
N TYR A 204 -8.41 -10.71 -7.87
CA TYR A 204 -9.32 -9.76 -8.51
C TYR A 204 -8.96 -9.57 -9.98
N PHE A 205 -7.69 -9.28 -10.31
CA PHE A 205 -7.25 -9.16 -11.70
C PHE A 205 -7.39 -10.45 -12.50
N LEU A 206 -7.17 -11.60 -11.89
CA LEU A 206 -7.38 -12.89 -12.55
C LEU A 206 -8.87 -13.12 -12.87
N HIS A 207 -9.75 -12.75 -11.95
CA HIS A 207 -11.19 -12.85 -12.10
C HIS A 207 -11.74 -11.87 -13.15
N THR A 208 -11.22 -10.65 -13.20
CA THR A 208 -11.70 -9.57 -14.09
C THR A 208 -10.87 -9.41 -15.36
N TRP A 209 -9.92 -10.31 -15.62
CA TRP A 209 -8.91 -10.19 -16.68
C TRP A 209 -9.49 -9.77 -18.04
N ASP A 210 -10.53 -10.45 -18.51
CA ASP A 210 -11.08 -10.20 -19.85
C ASP A 210 -11.67 -8.79 -19.93
N ALA A 211 -12.40 -8.35 -18.89
CA ALA A 211 -12.95 -7.02 -18.80
C ALA A 211 -11.86 -5.95 -18.64
N ALA A 212 -10.84 -6.21 -17.81
CA ALA A 212 -9.69 -5.32 -17.63
C ALA A 212 -8.88 -5.15 -18.93
N TYR A 213 -8.67 -6.23 -19.69
CA TYR A 213 -7.97 -6.19 -20.96
C TYR A 213 -8.79 -5.49 -22.05
N VAL A 214 -10.12 -5.66 -22.09
CA VAL A 214 -10.99 -4.88 -22.99
C VAL A 214 -10.92 -3.38 -22.68
N TYR A 215 -10.90 -3.02 -21.39
CA TYR A 215 -10.88 -1.63 -20.95
C TYR A 215 -9.51 -0.96 -21.17
N PHE A 216 -8.42 -1.59 -20.73
CA PHE A 216 -7.07 -1.00 -20.80
C PHE A 216 -6.28 -1.37 -22.07
N GLY A 217 -6.68 -2.41 -22.78
CA GLY A 217 -5.92 -2.95 -23.92
C GLY A 217 -4.47 -3.25 -23.56
N LEU A 218 -3.54 -2.71 -24.35
CA LEU A 218 -2.10 -2.90 -24.13
C LEU A 218 -1.58 -2.22 -22.86
N ALA A 219 -2.35 -1.31 -22.26
CA ALA A 219 -1.99 -0.68 -20.98
C ALA A 219 -2.38 -1.52 -19.76
N ALA A 220 -3.06 -2.66 -19.94
CA ALA A 220 -3.48 -3.54 -18.84
C ALA A 220 -2.35 -3.97 -17.87
N PRO A 221 -1.08 -4.12 -18.31
CA PRO A 221 0.02 -4.43 -17.38
C PRO A 221 0.38 -3.29 -16.42
N LEU A 222 0.07 -2.03 -16.73
CA LEU A 222 0.46 -0.89 -15.89
C LEU A 222 -0.10 -0.97 -14.47
N PRO A 223 -1.43 -1.14 -14.24
CA PRO A 223 -1.95 -1.30 -12.89
C PRO A 223 -1.39 -2.55 -12.20
N ILE A 224 -1.09 -3.62 -12.94
CA ILE A 224 -0.52 -4.87 -12.39
C ILE A 224 0.91 -4.65 -11.92
N ILE A 225 1.75 -3.96 -12.70
CA ILE A 225 3.14 -3.63 -12.33
C ILE A 225 3.13 -2.75 -11.08
N TRP A 226 2.25 -1.75 -11.06
CA TRP A 226 2.10 -0.84 -9.94
C TRP A 226 1.73 -1.57 -8.65
N GLU A 227 0.70 -2.41 -8.68
CA GLU A 227 0.30 -3.20 -7.52
C GLU A 227 1.35 -4.24 -7.11
N THR A 228 2.07 -4.81 -8.07
CA THR A 228 3.17 -5.74 -7.81
C THR A 228 4.29 -5.05 -7.02
N PHE A 229 4.64 -3.81 -7.38
CA PHE A 229 5.63 -3.02 -6.64
C PHE A 229 5.21 -2.80 -5.18
N GLU A 230 3.94 -2.46 -4.95
CA GLU A 230 3.41 -2.27 -3.60
C GLU A 230 3.38 -3.55 -2.77
N CYS A 231 2.88 -4.63 -3.36
CA CYS A 231 2.86 -5.94 -2.71
C CYS A 231 4.28 -6.39 -2.35
N TYR A 232 5.26 -6.13 -3.22
CA TYR A 232 6.67 -6.39 -2.93
C TYR A 232 7.15 -5.59 -1.70
N LEU A 233 6.83 -4.29 -1.61
CA LEU A 233 7.18 -3.48 -0.45
C LEU A 233 6.54 -4.04 0.84
N GLN A 234 5.26 -4.42 0.79
CA GLN A 234 4.55 -5.01 1.94
C GLN A 234 5.20 -6.33 2.39
N TRP A 235 5.49 -7.25 1.47
CA TRP A 235 6.20 -8.49 1.77
C TRP A 235 7.58 -8.24 2.38
N ARG A 236 8.34 -7.32 1.81
CA ARG A 236 9.66 -6.93 2.32
C ARG A 236 9.59 -6.42 3.75
N TRP A 237 8.62 -5.55 4.05
CA TRP A 237 8.42 -5.03 5.40
C TRP A 237 7.98 -6.12 6.39
N LEU A 238 7.06 -6.99 5.99
CA LEU A 238 6.59 -8.10 6.81
C LEU A 238 7.72 -9.05 7.21
N LEU A 239 8.52 -9.49 6.24
CA LEU A 239 9.67 -10.37 6.48
C LEU A 239 10.72 -9.71 7.37
N ARG A 240 10.95 -8.39 7.21
CA ARG A 240 11.83 -7.62 8.08
C ARG A 240 11.31 -7.60 9.52
N PHE A 241 10.00 -7.44 9.72
CA PHE A 241 9.36 -7.42 11.03
C PHE A 241 9.47 -8.77 11.75
N TYR A 242 9.29 -9.89 11.02
CA TYR A 242 9.56 -11.22 11.55
C TYR A 242 11.02 -11.44 11.94
N SER A 243 11.97 -10.92 11.16
CA SER A 243 13.40 -10.96 11.51
C SER A 243 13.68 -10.19 12.81
N ILE A 244 13.06 -9.02 13.00
CA ILE A 244 13.19 -8.23 14.23
C ILE A 244 12.54 -8.93 15.42
N GLU A 245 11.37 -9.55 15.23
CA GLU A 245 10.70 -10.33 16.27
C GLU A 245 11.60 -11.47 16.77
N ALA A 246 12.22 -12.21 15.86
CA ALA A 246 13.14 -13.29 16.21
C ALA A 246 14.35 -12.79 17.01
N LYS A 247 14.89 -11.61 16.67
CA LYS A 247 15.95 -10.94 17.45
C LYS A 247 15.47 -10.57 18.86
N LEU A 248 14.27 -9.98 18.98
CA LEU A 248 13.67 -9.61 20.27
C LEU A 248 13.43 -10.83 21.18
N CYS A 249 13.02 -11.97 20.61
CA CYS A 249 12.87 -13.23 21.35
C CYS A 249 14.19 -13.76 21.90
N ARG A 250 15.25 -13.79 21.08
CA ARG A 250 16.56 -14.29 21.50
C ARG A 250 17.23 -13.43 22.54
N GLY A 251 17.00 -12.12 22.50
CA GLY A 251 17.70 -11.20 23.39
C GLY A 251 19.06 -10.76 22.85
N ASP A 252 19.34 -11.10 21.58
CA ASP A 252 20.44 -10.58 20.79
C ASP A 252 20.58 -9.08 21.12
N ARG A 253 21.75 -8.69 21.66
CA ARG A 253 22.05 -7.32 22.13
C ARG A 253 21.40 -6.32 21.18
N ARG A 254 20.58 -5.43 21.76
CA ARG A 254 19.81 -4.36 21.10
C ARG A 254 20.50 -4.00 19.78
N PRO A 255 19.88 -4.21 18.61
CA PRO A 255 20.58 -4.04 17.35
C PRO A 255 21.18 -2.63 17.32
N LYS A 256 22.51 -2.56 17.23
CA LYS A 256 23.30 -1.35 16.97
C LYS A 256 22.95 -0.70 15.62
N ASP A 257 22.07 -1.32 14.84
CA ASP A 257 21.73 -0.93 13.47
C ASP A 257 20.95 0.38 13.33
N PHE A 258 20.75 1.16 14.39
CA PHE A 258 20.19 2.50 14.28
C PHE A 258 20.81 3.45 15.30
N SER A 259 21.98 3.97 14.94
CA SER A 259 22.62 5.20 15.42
C SER A 259 22.35 5.55 16.88
N ASP A 260 22.99 4.83 17.79
CA ASP A 260 23.27 5.34 19.13
C ASP A 260 24.79 5.18 19.33
N GLU A 261 25.56 6.21 19.00
CA GLU A 261 26.88 6.41 19.60
C GLU A 261 26.64 6.96 21.00
N SER A 262 26.74 6.08 22.01
CA SER A 262 27.13 6.49 23.35
C SER A 262 27.71 5.30 24.12
N GLU A 263 28.97 5.49 24.47
CA GLU A 263 29.79 5.03 25.60
C GLU A 263 29.47 3.71 26.34
N SER A 264 30.56 2.91 26.40
CA SER A 264 30.85 1.69 27.16
C SER A 264 30.39 1.69 28.61
N THR A 265 29.80 0.61 29.15
CA THR A 265 30.41 -0.53 29.89
C THR A 265 29.19 -1.21 30.57
N SER A 266 29.07 -2.52 30.82
CA SER A 266 29.93 -3.47 31.51
C SER A 266 29.53 -4.91 31.14
N ASP A 267 30.49 -5.83 31.28
CA ASP A 267 30.26 -7.28 31.33
C ASP A 267 29.56 -7.66 32.64
N GLU A 268 28.26 -7.93 32.54
CA GLU A 268 27.58 -8.83 33.47
C GLU A 268 26.93 -9.94 32.66
N ALA A 269 27.10 -11.18 33.12
CA ALA A 269 26.47 -12.36 32.56
C ALA A 269 24.94 -12.26 32.74
N VAL A 270 24.29 -11.53 31.84
CA VAL A 270 22.83 -11.45 31.78
C VAL A 270 22.34 -12.84 31.42
N ILE A 271 21.68 -13.51 32.37
CA ILE A 271 20.87 -14.70 32.11
C ILE A 271 19.93 -14.33 30.96
N GLU A 272 20.21 -14.86 29.78
CA GLU A 272 19.53 -14.51 28.54
C GLU A 272 18.12 -15.11 28.58
N TYR A 273 17.20 -14.42 29.27
CA TYR A 273 15.82 -14.86 29.36
C TYR A 273 15.19 -14.75 27.96
N LYS A 274 15.09 -15.89 27.30
CA LYS A 274 14.51 -16.02 25.97
C LYS A 274 13.00 -15.87 26.08
N ILE A 275 12.45 -14.86 25.40
CA ILE A 275 11.00 -14.71 25.32
C ILE A 275 10.48 -15.75 24.31
N PRO A 276 9.51 -16.61 24.68
CA PRO A 276 8.92 -17.54 23.73
C PRO A 276 8.25 -16.76 22.60
N SER A 277 8.47 -17.20 21.36
CA SER A 277 7.82 -16.56 20.22
C SER A 277 6.31 -16.79 20.29
N ALA A 278 5.55 -15.74 20.00
CA ALA A 278 4.11 -15.74 19.78
C ALA A 278 3.75 -16.41 18.45
N PHE A 279 4.73 -16.63 17.57
CA PHE A 279 4.53 -17.26 16.28
C PHE A 279 5.03 -18.70 16.30
N PRO A 280 4.26 -19.66 15.73
CA PRO A 280 4.69 -21.04 15.60
C PRO A 280 6.04 -21.16 14.88
N ARG A 281 6.80 -22.21 15.23
CA ARG A 281 8.00 -22.58 14.46
C ARG A 281 7.60 -22.88 13.02
N GLY A 282 8.33 -22.33 12.06
CA GLY A 282 8.03 -22.48 10.64
C GLY A 282 7.15 -21.38 10.04
N THR A 283 6.67 -20.40 10.83
CA THR A 283 5.90 -19.25 10.29
C THR A 283 6.62 -18.55 9.14
N VAL A 284 7.93 -18.28 9.27
CA VAL A 284 8.72 -17.64 8.19
C VAL A 284 8.79 -18.51 6.93
N PHE A 285 8.92 -19.83 7.10
CA PHE A 285 8.90 -20.77 5.98
C PHE A 285 7.53 -20.75 5.28
N MET A 286 6.43 -20.79 6.05
CA MET A 286 5.08 -20.67 5.49
C MET A 286 4.86 -19.35 4.76
N LEU A 287 5.38 -18.23 5.28
CA LEU A 287 5.32 -16.94 4.58
C LEU A 287 6.10 -16.96 3.27
N GLN A 288 7.28 -17.60 3.24
CA GLN A 288 8.03 -17.78 1.99
C GLN A 288 7.23 -18.61 0.97
N VAL A 289 6.56 -19.68 1.41
CA VAL A 289 5.66 -20.45 0.56
C VAL A 289 4.52 -19.59 0.02
N LEU A 290 3.90 -18.75 0.86
CA LEU A 290 2.85 -17.82 0.42
C LEU A 290 3.38 -16.77 -0.57
N VAL A 291 4.61 -16.28 -0.40
CA VAL A 291 5.26 -15.39 -1.37
C VAL A 291 5.45 -16.12 -2.71
N TRP A 292 5.95 -17.35 -2.70
CA TRP A 292 6.12 -18.14 -3.93
C TRP A 292 4.80 -18.41 -4.64
N GLN A 293 3.77 -18.78 -3.89
CA GLN A 293 2.43 -18.97 -4.44
C GLN A 293 1.89 -17.66 -5.06
N TRP A 294 2.09 -16.52 -4.40
CA TRP A 294 1.73 -15.21 -4.94
C TRP A 294 2.50 -14.88 -6.24
N VAL A 295 3.80 -15.16 -6.29
CA VAL A 295 4.62 -15.00 -7.50
C VAL A 295 4.11 -15.86 -8.65
N VAL A 296 3.72 -17.12 -8.38
CA VAL A 296 3.14 -18.01 -9.41
C VAL A 296 1.84 -17.43 -9.95
N LEU A 297 0.97 -16.89 -9.10
CA LEU A 297 -0.27 -16.24 -9.54
C LEU A 297 -0.01 -15.00 -10.38
N LEU A 298 1.00 -14.20 -10.03
CA LEU A 298 1.43 -13.06 -10.85
C LEU A 298 1.97 -13.50 -12.21
N LEU A 299 2.83 -14.52 -12.25
CA LEU A 299 3.35 -15.08 -13.50
C LEU A 299 2.22 -15.59 -14.40
N TRP A 300 1.20 -16.21 -13.80
CA TRP A 300 0.01 -16.63 -14.53
C TRP A 300 -0.74 -15.44 -15.14
N LEU A 301 -0.91 -14.35 -14.39
CA LEU A 301 -1.53 -13.12 -14.88
C LEU A 301 -0.73 -12.50 -16.04
N TYR A 302 0.61 -12.42 -15.93
CA TYR A 302 1.48 -11.97 -17.02
C TYR A 302 1.44 -12.91 -18.23
N PHE A 303 1.31 -14.22 -18.01
CA PHE A 303 1.15 -15.19 -19.09
C PHE A 303 -0.17 -14.97 -19.85
N LYS A 304 -1.28 -14.66 -19.16
CA LYS A 304 -2.55 -14.28 -19.83
C LYS A 304 -2.33 -13.06 -20.74
N PHE A 305 -1.60 -12.05 -20.28
CA PHE A 305 -1.24 -10.89 -21.12
C PHE A 305 -0.40 -11.28 -22.34
N ALA A 306 0.66 -12.06 -22.13
CA ALA A 306 1.54 -12.50 -23.22
C ALA A 306 0.78 -13.33 -24.26
N LYS A 307 -0.16 -14.18 -23.83
CA LYS A 307 -1.05 -14.94 -24.72
C LYS A 307 -1.92 -14.01 -25.56
N GLU A 308 -2.56 -13.00 -24.96
CA GLU A 308 -3.37 -12.02 -25.69
C GLU A 308 -2.54 -11.24 -26.73
N LEU A 309 -1.32 -10.84 -26.35
CA LEU A 309 -0.40 -10.16 -27.25
C LEU A 309 -0.01 -11.06 -28.43
N TYR A 310 0.35 -12.31 -28.16
CA TYR A 310 0.72 -13.29 -29.18
C TYR A 310 -0.44 -13.58 -30.14
N LEU A 311 -1.65 -13.78 -29.63
CA LEU A 311 -2.84 -13.99 -30.47
C LEU A 311 -3.08 -12.76 -31.36
N ARG A 312 -3.04 -11.55 -30.80
CA ARG A 312 -3.25 -10.33 -31.58
C ARG A 312 -2.19 -10.17 -32.68
N GLN A 313 -0.92 -10.45 -32.40
CA GLN A 313 0.15 -10.40 -33.39
C GLN A 313 0.01 -11.49 -34.45
N SER A 314 -0.43 -12.70 -34.08
CA SER A 314 -0.60 -13.83 -35.01
C SER A 314 -1.78 -13.64 -35.96
N PHE A 315 -2.83 -12.94 -35.54
CA PHE A 315 -4.03 -12.67 -36.36
C PHE A 315 -4.06 -11.28 -37.01
N LEU A 316 -3.12 -10.38 -36.67
CA LEU A 316 -2.98 -9.08 -37.34
C LEU A 316 -2.74 -9.23 -38.86
N PRO A 317 -1.83 -10.10 -39.34
CA PRO A 317 -1.57 -10.29 -40.76
C PRO A 317 -2.81 -10.76 -41.52
N ILE A 318 -3.63 -11.63 -40.90
CA ILE A 318 -4.83 -12.20 -41.51
C ILE A 318 -5.93 -11.13 -41.66
N ARG A 319 -6.11 -10.25 -40.66
CA ARG A 319 -7.07 -9.13 -40.75
C ARG A 319 -6.63 -8.03 -41.73
N PHE A 320 -5.32 -7.79 -41.87
CA PHE A 320 -4.81 -6.87 -42.88
C PHE A 320 -4.93 -7.45 -44.28
N ALA A 321 -4.65 -8.75 -44.46
CA ALA A 321 -4.84 -9.44 -45.73
C ALA A 321 -6.31 -9.45 -46.16
N SER A 322 -7.25 -9.77 -45.26
CA SER A 322 -8.69 -9.77 -45.58
C SER A 322 -9.22 -8.36 -45.91
N ARG A 323 -8.76 -7.32 -45.21
CA ARG A 323 -9.11 -5.93 -45.55
C ARG A 323 -8.51 -5.47 -46.86
N MET A 324 -7.28 -5.89 -47.17
CA MET A 324 -6.66 -5.59 -48.46
C MET A 324 -7.38 -6.32 -49.60
N GLU A 325 -7.78 -7.58 -49.41
CA GLU A 325 -8.59 -8.32 -50.38
C GLU A 325 -9.96 -7.67 -50.60
N GLU A 326 -10.68 -7.24 -49.54
CA GLU A 326 -11.92 -6.47 -49.67
C GLU A 326 -11.71 -5.12 -50.37
N MET A 327 -10.61 -4.43 -50.07
CA MET A 327 -10.30 -3.13 -50.67
C MET A 327 -9.94 -3.28 -52.16
N VAL A 328 -9.20 -4.33 -52.53
CA VAL A 328 -8.88 -4.68 -53.92
C VAL A 328 -10.13 -5.10 -54.68
N GLN A 329 -10.98 -5.96 -54.12
CA GLN A 329 -12.26 -6.33 -54.75
C GLN A 329 -13.17 -5.13 -54.96
N ASN A 330 -13.23 -4.18 -54.02
CA ASN A 330 -14.00 -2.96 -54.16
C ASN A 330 -13.39 -1.97 -55.17
N THR A 331 -12.09 -2.03 -55.47
CA THR A 331 -11.47 -1.19 -56.51
C THR A 331 -11.52 -1.83 -57.91
N THR A 332 -11.60 -3.15 -58.02
CA THR A 332 -11.75 -3.86 -59.31
C THR A 332 -13.19 -4.01 -59.79
N ASN A 333 -14.17 -3.63 -58.96
CA ASN A 333 -15.60 -3.62 -59.30
C ASN A 333 -16.11 -2.21 -59.73
N TRP A 334 -15.20 -1.28 -59.98
CA TRP A 334 -15.42 -0.04 -60.74
C TRP A 334 -14.69 -0.16 -62.08
#